data_AF-A0A1S8C6R6-F1
#
_entry.id   AF-A0A1S8C6R6-F1
#
_cell.length_a   1.000
_cell.length_b   1.000
_cell.length_c   1.000
_cell.angle_alpha   90.00
_cell.angle_beta   90.00
_cell.angle_gamma   90.00
#
_symmetry.space_group_name_H-M   'P 1'
#
loop_
_entity.id
_entity.type
_entity.pdbx_description
1 polymer ?
#
loop_
_entity_poly.entity_id
_entity_poly.type
_entity_poly.pdbx_seq_one_letter_code
_entity_poly.pdbx_strand_id
1 'polypeptide(L)' 'MTALPTEPADPTPAEHGEGPIWDADRGELLWVDITAGLVRRGRVDADGTVRELTPARGSRSTPP' A
#
# COMPACT_ATOMS: atom_id res chain seq x y z
N MET A 1 6.60 21.72 -8.53
CA MET A 1 6.45 20.43 -7.82
C MET A 1 4.95 20.17 -7.75
N THR A 2 4.43 19.33 -8.66
CA THR A 2 2.99 19.12 -8.81
C THR A 2 2.63 17.81 -8.11
N ALA A 3 1.75 17.86 -7.10
CA ALA A 3 1.27 16.67 -6.40
C ALA A 3 0.26 15.92 -7.28
N LEU A 4 0.38 14.60 -7.35
CA LEU A 4 -0.58 13.75 -8.06
C LEU A 4 -1.79 13.47 -7.16
N PRO A 5 -3.03 13.52 -7.68
CA PRO A 5 -4.21 13.10 -6.93
C PRO A 5 -4.18 11.58 -6.75
N THR A 6 -4.45 11.12 -5.53
CA THR A 6 -4.61 9.69 -5.20
C THR A 6 -6.09 9.39 -5.08
N GLU A 7 -6.55 8.33 -5.76
CA GLU A 7 -7.86 7.74 -5.50
C GLU A 7 -7.71 6.44 -4.70
N PRO A 8 -8.65 6.15 -3.79
CA PRO A 8 -8.65 4.92 -3.01
C PRO A 8 -8.88 3.70 -3.92
N ALA A 9 -8.12 2.64 -3.70
CA ALA A 9 -8.29 1.33 -4.32
C ALA A 9 -9.16 0.42 -3.42
N ASP A 10 -9.73 -0.63 -4.01
CA ASP A 10 -10.57 -1.62 -3.32
C ASP A 10 -9.79 -2.40 -2.24
N PRO A 11 -10.40 -2.75 -1.10
CA PRO A 11 -9.75 -3.41 0.03
C PRO A 11 -9.64 -4.94 -0.17
N THR A 12 -9.67 -5.45 -1.40
CA THR A 12 -9.50 -6.89 -1.65
C THR A 12 -8.04 -7.28 -1.44
N PRO A 13 -7.73 -8.40 -0.74
CA PRO A 13 -6.37 -8.80 -0.43
C PRO A 13 -5.45 -8.85 -1.66
N ALA A 14 -4.17 -8.51 -1.47
CA ALA A 14 -3.14 -8.67 -2.49
C ALA A 14 -2.91 -10.15 -2.78
N GLU A 15 -2.84 -10.53 -4.06
CA GLU A 15 -2.42 -11.88 -4.43
C GLU A 15 -0.90 -12.05 -4.25
N HIS A 16 -0.10 -10.98 -4.45
CA HIS A 16 1.36 -11.00 -4.34
C HIS A 16 1.88 -9.73 -3.63
N GLY A 17 1.88 -9.77 -2.29
CA GLY A 17 2.44 -8.69 -1.47
C GLY A 17 3.96 -8.81 -1.31
N GLU A 18 4.70 -7.85 -1.85
CA GLU A 18 6.17 -7.83 -1.85
C GLU A 18 6.72 -6.61 -1.09
N GLY A 19 7.90 -6.76 -0.49
CA GLY A 19 8.64 -5.66 0.16
C GLY A 19 7.94 -4.99 1.33
N PRO A 20 7.51 -5.72 2.38
CA PRO A 20 6.88 -5.12 3.55
C PRO A 20 7.82 -4.16 4.28
N ILE A 21 7.35 -2.94 4.55
CA ILE A 21 8.02 -1.93 5.38
C ILE A 21 7.05 -1.43 6.45
N TRP A 22 7.56 -1.29 7.67
CA TRP A 22 6.84 -0.64 8.76
C TRP A 22 7.10 0.87 8.79
N ASP A 23 6.03 1.66 8.78
CA ASP A 23 6.04 3.10 9.05
C ASP A 23 5.66 3.34 10.51
N ALA A 24 6.67 3.63 11.34
CA ALA A 24 6.48 3.80 12.77
C ALA A 24 5.73 5.09 13.14
N ASP A 25 5.82 6.14 12.33
CA ASP A 25 5.16 7.42 12.59
C ASP A 25 3.64 7.28 12.38
N ARG A 26 3.24 6.43 11.44
CA ARG A 26 1.82 6.16 11.12
C ARG A 26 1.26 4.92 11.81
N GLY A 27 2.13 4.03 12.29
CA GLY A 27 1.73 2.72 12.81
C GLY A 27 1.11 1.84 11.71
N GLU A 28 1.71 1.87 10.52
CA GLU A 28 1.18 1.21 9.32
C GLU A 28 2.23 0.32 8.67
N LEU A 29 1.78 -0.84 8.18
CA LEU A 29 2.53 -1.70 7.28
C LEU A 29 2.25 -1.27 5.85
N LEU A 30 3.30 -1.08 5.06
CA LEU A 30 3.25 -0.77 3.63
C LEU A 30 3.80 -1.97 2.85
N TRP A 31 3.15 -2.35 1.75
CA TRP A 31 3.66 -3.40 0.84
C TRP A 31 3.21 -3.12 -0.59
N VAL A 32 3.90 -3.71 -1.56
CA VAL A 32 3.56 -3.56 -2.98
C VAL A 32 2.78 -4.77 -3.44
N ASP A 33 1.68 -4.54 -4.15
CA ASP A 33 1.07 -5.54 -5.01
C ASP A 33 1.60 -5.30 -6.43
N ILE A 34 2.61 -6.09 -6.79
CA ILE A 34 3.39 -5.82 -8.01
C ILE A 34 2.60 -6.14 -9.28
N THR A 35 1.73 -7.15 -9.23
CA THR A 35 0.90 -7.56 -10.35
C THR A 35 -0.21 -6.55 -10.61
N ALA A 36 -0.80 -5.98 -9.55
CA ALA A 36 -1.80 -4.92 -9.67
C ALA A 36 -1.20 -3.51 -9.83
N GLY A 37 0.11 -3.34 -9.58
CA GLY A 37 0.78 -2.05 -9.58
C GLY A 37 0.29 -1.12 -8.47
N LEU A 38 0.02 -1.66 -7.29
CA LEU A 38 -0.53 -0.94 -6.14
C LEU A 38 0.48 -0.85 -5.00
N VAL A 39 0.40 0.24 -4.23
CA VAL A 39 0.96 0.28 -2.88
C VAL A 39 -0.19 0.09 -1.92
N ARG A 40 -0.08 -0.93 -1.08
CA ARG A 40 -1.07 -1.29 -0.08
C ARG A 40 -0.58 -0.88 1.30
N ARG A 41 -1.53 -0.66 2.19
CA ARG A 41 -1.31 -0.12 3.53
C ARG A 41 -2.23 -0.82 4.51
N GLY A 42 -1.78 -1.10 5.71
CA GLY A 42 -2.59 -1.80 6.71
C GLY A 42 -2.11 -1.54 8.12
N ARG A 43 -2.99 -1.76 9.10
CA ARG A 43 -2.60 -1.81 10.52
C ARG A 43 -2.38 -3.25 10.93
N VAL A 44 -1.40 -3.48 11.79
CA VAL A 44 -1.17 -4.80 12.41
C VAL A 44 -1.84 -4.79 13.77
N ASP A 45 -2.82 -5.68 13.95
CA ASP A 45 -3.50 -5.89 15.22
C ASP A 45 -2.60 -6.67 16.19
N ALA A 46 -2.96 -6.68 17.49
CA ALA A 46 -2.13 -7.29 18.53
C ALA A 46 -1.91 -8.81 18.36
N ASP A 47 -2.80 -9.48 17.62
CA ASP A 47 -2.71 -10.90 17.26
C ASP A 47 -1.88 -11.15 15.99
N GLY A 48 -1.31 -10.10 15.40
CA GLY A 48 -0.51 -10.16 14.18
C GLY A 48 -1.33 -10.08 12.89
N THR A 49 -2.64 -9.92 12.97
CA THR A 49 -3.49 -9.82 11.77
C THR A 49 -3.31 -8.45 11.10
N VAL A 50 -3.31 -8.41 9.76
CA VAL A 50 -3.21 -7.15 9.01
C VAL A 50 -4.60 -6.71 8.56
N ARG A 51 -5.04 -5.54 9.04
CA ARG A 51 -6.26 -4.89 8.58
C ARG A 51 -5.93 -3.84 7.53
N GLU A 52 -6.31 -4.12 6.28
CA GLU A 52 -6.01 -3.23 5.16
C GLU A 52 -6.73 -1.88 5.34
N LEU A 53 -5.96 -0.81 5.21
CA LEU A 53 -6.45 0.56 5.12
C LEU A 53 -6.62 0.85 3.64
N THR A 54 -7.68 1.58 3.27
CA THR A 54 -8.06 1.77 1.86
C THR A 54 -6.83 2.12 1.00
N PRO A 55 -6.44 1.23 0.07
CA PRO A 55 -5.16 1.35 -0.62
C PRO A 55 -5.10 2.61 -1.49
N ALA A 56 -3.90 3.09 -1.82
CA ALA A 56 -3.72 4.18 -2.77
C ALA A 56 -2.83 3.66 -3.91
N ARG A 57 -3.24 3.84 -5.18
CA ARG A 57 -2.41 3.40 -6.32
C ARG A 57 -1.08 4.17 -6.33
N GLY A 58 0.05 3.45 -6.45
CA GLY A 58 1.35 4.07 -6.72
C GLY A 58 1.47 4.42 -8.21
N SER A 59 1.83 5.65 -8.55
CA SER A 59 2.09 6.03 -9.94
C SER A 59 3.45 5.49 -10.40
N ARG A 60 3.47 4.74 -11.51
CA ARG A 60 4.72 4.37 -12.19
C ARG A 60 5.25 5.61 -12.93
N SER A 61 6.38 6.15 -12.49
CA SER A 61 7.12 7.13 -13.30
C SER A 61 7.70 6.39 -14.52
N THR A 62 7.20 6.68 -15.72
CA THR A 62 7.89 6.27 -16.95
C THR A 62 9.18 7.10 -17.05
N PRO A 63 10.38 6.49 -17.10
CA PRO A 63 11.60 7.25 -17.35
C PRO A 63 11.57 7.85 -18.77
N PRO A 64 12.29 8.98 -19.00
CA PRO A 64 12.26 9.72 -20.25
C PRO A 64 12.76 8.92 -21.46
#